data_AF-A0A6L3EIT9-F1
#
_entry.id   AF-A0A6L3EIT9-F1
#
_cell.length_a   1.000
_cell.length_b   1.000
_cell.length_c   1.000
_cell.angle_alpha   90.00
_cell.angle_beta   90.00
_cell.angle_gamma   90.00
#
_symmetry.space_group_name_H-M   'P 1'
#
loop_
_entity.id
_entity.type
_entity.pdbx_description
1 polymer ?
#
loop_
_entity_poly.entity_id
_entity_poly.type
_entity_poly.pdbx_seq_one_letter_code
_entity_poly.pdbx_strand_id
1 'polypeptide(L)'
;MSSTSIFDLFKIGIGPSSSHTVGPMVAARTFASGLERDQLLDAVAEVRCELFGSLGATGRGHGSDKAVVLGLMGEDPRTTDTSLADARVAEVRERGELLLLGTKRVPFKDRINLLLHKRRALPYHPNGMRFFAFDRAGDTLVDRCFYSVGGGFVVDEQAVRGDDPLTEERIDLPYPFASADELLVLCREHRLSISAVVLENEKARLPEADIRIRILNIWRVMRECVERGCRTEGVLPGGLKVERRAPALYRSLRNNHKN
;
A
#
# COMPACT_ATOMS: atom_id res chain seq x y z
N MET A 1 11.63 3.41 23.19
CA MET A 1 10.40 2.71 22.77
C MET A 1 10.15 3.04 21.31
N SER A 2 9.56 2.11 20.56
CA SER A 2 9.03 2.38 19.22
C SER A 2 8.19 3.64 19.24
N SER A 3 8.52 4.62 18.40
CA SER A 3 7.84 5.91 18.39
C SER A 3 6.79 5.92 17.27
N THR A 4 5.56 5.49 17.56
CA THR A 4 4.48 5.48 16.56
C THR A 4 4.02 6.91 16.27
N SER A 5 3.88 7.25 14.98
CA SER A 5 3.29 8.51 14.53
C SER A 5 1.82 8.35 14.16
N ILE A 6 1.02 9.43 14.24
CA ILE A 6 -0.33 9.47 13.68
C ILE A 6 -0.34 9.13 12.18
N PHE A 7 0.75 9.42 11.47
CA PHE A 7 0.89 9.12 10.04
C PHE A 7 1.18 7.64 9.76
N ASP A 8 1.58 6.88 10.78
CA ASP A 8 1.65 5.42 10.69
C ASP A 8 0.28 4.77 10.83
N LEU A 9 -0.62 5.41 11.58
CA LEU A 9 -2.00 4.98 11.75
C LEU A 9 -2.87 5.35 10.55
N PHE A 10 -2.76 6.59 10.06
CA PHE A 10 -3.58 7.12 8.98
C PHE A 10 -2.79 7.28 7.69
N LYS A 11 -2.77 6.23 6.88
CA LYS A 11 -2.10 6.21 5.58
C LYS A 11 -3.10 6.30 4.43
N ILE A 12 -2.88 7.25 3.52
CA ILE A 12 -3.59 7.28 2.24
C ILE A 12 -3.12 6.09 1.40
N GLY A 13 -4.06 5.41 0.76
CA GLY A 13 -3.76 4.24 -0.04
C GLY A 13 -4.92 3.83 -0.94
N ILE A 14 -4.73 2.72 -1.64
CA ILE A 14 -5.74 2.09 -2.50
C ILE A 14 -6.36 0.87 -1.79
N GLY A 15 -7.68 0.75 -1.87
CA GLY A 15 -8.41 -0.43 -1.38
C GLY A 15 -8.35 -1.62 -2.34
N PRO A 16 -8.83 -2.80 -1.93
CA PRO A 16 -9.61 -3.03 -0.71
C PRO A 16 -8.79 -3.37 0.55
N SER A 17 -7.49 -3.65 0.46
CA SER A 17 -6.73 -4.19 1.60
C SER A 17 -5.33 -3.58 1.73
N SER A 18 -4.95 -3.14 2.93
CA SER A 18 -3.59 -2.67 3.18
C SER A 18 -2.54 -3.78 3.02
N SER A 19 -2.85 -5.00 3.48
CA SER A 19 -1.91 -6.12 3.39
C SER A 19 -1.90 -6.81 2.03
N HIS A 20 -3.04 -6.83 1.32
CA HIS A 20 -3.20 -7.56 0.06
C HIS A 20 -3.28 -6.64 -1.17
N THR A 21 -3.34 -5.32 -1.01
CA THR A 21 -3.32 -4.36 -2.12
C THR A 21 -2.17 -3.39 -1.98
N VAL A 22 -2.11 -2.62 -0.88
CA VAL A 22 -1.05 -1.61 -0.69
C VAL A 22 0.32 -2.29 -0.58
N GLY A 23 0.47 -3.32 0.26
CA GLY A 23 1.72 -4.06 0.43
C GLY A 23 2.29 -4.60 -0.89
N PRO A 24 1.53 -5.39 -1.68
CA PRO A 24 2.00 -5.89 -2.96
C PRO A 24 2.37 -4.80 -3.97
N MET A 25 1.64 -3.69 -4.00
CA MET A 25 1.96 -2.55 -4.85
C MET A 25 3.28 -1.89 -4.45
N VAL A 26 3.50 -1.69 -3.14
CA VAL A 26 4.76 -1.15 -2.59
C VAL A 26 5.92 -2.09 -2.90
N ALA A 27 5.76 -3.41 -2.70
CA ALA A 27 6.79 -4.40 -2.98
C ALA A 27 7.19 -4.39 -4.46
N ALA A 28 6.20 -4.42 -5.36
CA ALA A 28 6.42 -4.40 -6.81
C ALA A 28 7.13 -3.12 -7.27
N ARG A 29 6.73 -1.96 -6.76
CA ARG A 29 7.40 -0.69 -7.06
C ARG A 29 8.82 -0.64 -6.49
N THR A 30 9.01 -1.14 -5.27
CA THR A 30 10.34 -1.18 -4.62
C THR A 30 11.31 -2.05 -5.42
N PHE A 31 10.84 -3.21 -5.89
CA PHE A 31 11.59 -4.07 -6.79
C PHE A 31 11.95 -3.35 -8.10
N ALA A 32 10.95 -2.76 -8.77
CA ALA A 32 11.17 -2.09 -10.05
C ALA A 32 12.14 -0.89 -9.92
N SER A 33 11.97 -0.04 -8.90
CA SER A 33 12.88 1.07 -8.60
C SER A 33 14.26 0.60 -8.16
N GLY A 34 14.40 -0.61 -7.59
CA GLY A 34 15.68 -1.24 -7.34
C GLY A 34 16.45 -1.51 -8.64
N LEU A 35 15.78 -2.05 -9.66
CA LEU A 35 16.39 -2.30 -10.98
C LEU A 35 16.91 -1.03 -11.64
N GLU A 36 16.19 0.09 -11.52
CA GLU A 36 16.64 1.39 -12.04
C GLU A 36 17.86 1.90 -11.27
N ARG A 37 17.82 1.86 -9.93
CA ARG A 37 18.92 2.29 -9.06
C ARG A 37 20.20 1.51 -9.32
N ASP A 38 20.08 0.21 -9.55
CA ASP A 38 21.19 -0.70 -9.81
C ASP A 38 21.61 -0.69 -11.29
N GLN A 39 21.02 0.19 -12.12
CA GLN A 39 21.30 0.34 -13.55
C GLN A 39 21.05 -0.93 -14.39
N LEU A 40 20.15 -1.80 -13.92
CA LEU A 40 19.79 -3.06 -14.57
C LEU A 40 18.56 -2.94 -15.48
N LEU A 41 17.78 -1.85 -15.34
CA LEU A 41 16.49 -1.69 -16.02
C LEU A 41 16.55 -1.93 -17.54
N ASP A 42 17.61 -1.47 -18.20
CA ASP A 42 17.77 -1.64 -19.65
C ASP A 42 18.05 -3.09 -20.09
N ALA A 43 18.70 -3.87 -19.22
CA ALA A 43 19.01 -5.27 -19.46
C ALA A 43 17.81 -6.20 -19.27
N VAL A 44 16.77 -5.74 -18.55
CA VAL A 44 15.57 -6.54 -18.28
C VAL A 44 14.81 -6.86 -19.57
N ALA A 45 14.63 -8.16 -19.81
CA ALA A 45 13.81 -8.70 -20.89
C ALA A 45 12.52 -9.34 -20.39
N GLU A 46 12.48 -9.88 -19.17
CA GLU A 46 11.29 -10.45 -18.54
C GLU A 46 11.24 -10.09 -17.06
N VAL A 47 10.03 -9.86 -16.54
CA VAL A 47 9.75 -9.78 -15.11
C VAL A 47 8.78 -10.89 -14.72
N ARG A 48 9.03 -11.54 -13.58
CA ARG A 48 8.13 -12.54 -12.99
C ARG A 48 7.88 -12.24 -11.52
N CYS A 49 6.66 -12.46 -11.10
CA CYS A 49 6.19 -12.26 -9.74
C CYS A 49 5.46 -13.52 -9.26
N GLU A 50 5.76 -13.94 -8.04
CA GLU A 50 5.13 -15.08 -7.39
C GLU A 50 4.55 -14.64 -6.05
N LEU A 51 3.25 -14.88 -5.82
CA LEU A 51 2.56 -14.57 -4.57
C LEU A 51 2.25 -15.86 -3.81
N PHE A 52 2.57 -15.90 -2.52
CA PHE A 52 2.53 -17.09 -1.68
C PHE A 52 1.51 -16.95 -0.54
N GLY A 53 1.19 -18.08 0.10
CA GLY A 53 0.35 -18.16 1.29
C GLY A 53 -1.01 -17.48 1.11
N SER A 54 -1.39 -16.59 2.04
CA SER A 54 -2.67 -15.88 2.01
C SER A 54 -2.81 -14.95 0.82
N LEU A 55 -1.71 -14.34 0.35
CA LEU A 55 -1.71 -13.54 -0.88
C LEU A 55 -2.00 -14.42 -2.11
N GLY A 56 -1.34 -15.58 -2.22
CA GLY A 56 -1.59 -16.51 -3.31
C GLY A 56 -3.03 -17.07 -3.30
N ALA A 57 -3.59 -17.33 -2.12
CA ALA A 57 -4.93 -17.87 -1.96
C ALA A 57 -6.04 -16.85 -2.26
N THR A 58 -5.92 -15.61 -1.76
CA THR A 58 -6.99 -14.62 -1.78
C THR A 58 -6.72 -13.43 -2.71
N GLY A 59 -5.56 -13.40 -3.37
CA GLY A 59 -5.05 -12.22 -4.05
C GLY A 59 -5.94 -11.67 -5.15
N ARG A 60 -6.62 -12.52 -5.93
CA ARG A 60 -7.58 -12.06 -6.95
C ARG A 60 -8.79 -11.33 -6.35
N GLY A 61 -9.30 -11.81 -5.21
CA GLY A 61 -10.43 -11.17 -4.53
C GLY A 61 -10.06 -9.84 -3.88
N HIS A 62 -8.79 -9.67 -3.49
CA HIS A 62 -8.26 -8.46 -2.89
C HIS A 62 -7.51 -7.54 -3.86
N GLY A 63 -7.47 -7.89 -5.15
CA GLY A 63 -6.76 -7.10 -6.18
C GLY A 63 -5.24 -7.09 -6.03
N SER A 64 -4.63 -8.10 -5.40
CA SER A 64 -3.17 -8.22 -5.29
C SER A 64 -2.51 -8.34 -6.66
N ASP A 65 -3.18 -8.99 -7.60
CA ASP A 65 -2.71 -9.13 -8.97
C ASP A 65 -2.63 -7.76 -9.67
N LYS A 66 -3.71 -6.98 -9.57
CA LYS A 66 -3.78 -5.61 -10.05
C LYS A 66 -2.72 -4.72 -9.38
N ALA A 67 -2.57 -4.84 -8.07
CA ALA A 67 -1.63 -4.07 -7.28
C ALA A 67 -0.18 -4.29 -7.72
N VAL A 68 0.21 -5.55 -8.00
CA VAL A 68 1.55 -5.87 -8.51
C VAL A 68 1.79 -5.24 -9.87
N VAL A 69 0.84 -5.34 -10.80
CA VAL A 69 0.94 -4.74 -12.14
C VAL A 69 1.15 -3.23 -12.04
N LEU A 70 0.31 -2.53 -11.26
CA LEU A 70 0.43 -1.09 -11.05
C LEU A 70 1.78 -0.72 -10.43
N GLY A 71 2.21 -1.45 -9.38
CA GLY A 71 3.49 -1.19 -8.73
C GLY A 71 4.69 -1.38 -9.67
N LEU A 72 4.68 -2.41 -10.52
CA LEU A 72 5.71 -2.61 -11.55
C LEU A 72 5.72 -1.46 -12.57
N MET A 73 4.57 -0.89 -12.90
CA MET A 73 4.48 0.31 -13.75
C MET A 73 4.99 1.59 -13.06
N GLY A 74 5.41 1.51 -11.78
CA GLY A 74 5.95 2.63 -11.02
C GLY A 74 4.91 3.44 -10.23
N GLU A 75 3.64 3.02 -10.26
CA GLU A 75 2.54 3.69 -9.58
C GLU A 75 2.68 3.61 -8.05
N ASP A 76 2.38 4.71 -7.35
CA ASP A 76 2.42 4.78 -5.89
C ASP A 76 1.00 4.67 -5.31
N PRO A 77 0.74 3.72 -4.37
CA PRO A 77 -0.60 3.50 -3.82
C PRO A 77 -1.19 4.74 -3.14
N ARG A 78 -0.37 5.71 -2.73
CA ARG A 78 -0.81 6.95 -2.09
C ARG A 78 -1.34 7.99 -3.09
N THR A 79 -0.91 7.90 -4.34
CA THR A 79 -1.21 8.92 -5.37
C THR A 79 -1.85 8.36 -6.64
N THR A 80 -1.92 7.02 -6.78
CA THR A 80 -2.57 6.36 -7.91
C THR A 80 -4.01 6.83 -8.09
N ASP A 81 -4.35 7.14 -9.34
CA ASP A 81 -5.73 7.39 -9.72
C ASP A 81 -6.53 6.08 -9.72
N THR A 82 -7.24 5.86 -8.62
CA THR A 82 -8.11 4.69 -8.43
C THR A 82 -9.20 4.53 -9.50
N SER A 83 -9.57 5.59 -10.23
CA SER A 83 -10.57 5.53 -11.29
C SER A 83 -10.03 4.96 -12.60
N LEU A 84 -8.72 5.10 -12.84
CA LEU A 84 -8.04 4.60 -14.05
C LEU A 84 -7.31 3.27 -13.83
N ALA A 85 -7.14 2.86 -12.57
CA ALA A 85 -6.38 1.68 -12.18
C ALA A 85 -6.83 0.40 -12.93
N ASP A 86 -8.13 0.15 -13.01
CA ASP A 86 -8.66 -1.05 -13.67
C ASP A 86 -8.45 -1.01 -15.19
N ALA A 87 -8.63 0.17 -15.81
CA ALA A 87 -8.44 0.36 -17.24
C ALA A 87 -6.96 0.15 -17.65
N ARG A 88 -6.02 0.67 -16.86
CA ARG A 88 -4.58 0.48 -17.11
C ARG A 88 -4.15 -0.97 -17.03
N VAL A 89 -4.63 -1.70 -16.02
CA VAL A 89 -4.31 -3.14 -15.91
C VAL A 89 -4.99 -3.96 -17.02
N ALA A 90 -6.18 -3.56 -17.47
CA ALA A 90 -6.81 -4.17 -18.64
C ALA A 90 -5.96 -3.95 -19.91
N GLU A 91 -5.42 -2.75 -20.12
CA GLU A 91 -4.54 -2.46 -21.27
C GLU A 91 -3.28 -3.33 -21.28
N VAL A 92 -2.61 -3.48 -20.13
CA VAL A 92 -1.43 -4.38 -20.00
C VAL A 92 -1.81 -5.81 -20.39
N ARG A 93 -2.95 -6.30 -19.91
CA ARG A 93 -3.43 -7.66 -20.19
C ARG A 93 -3.79 -7.87 -21.65
N GLU A 94 -4.40 -6.88 -22.28
CA GLU A 94 -4.79 -6.91 -23.69
C GLU A 94 -3.55 -6.91 -24.60
N ARG A 95 -2.58 -6.03 -24.33
CA ARG A 95 -1.35 -5.93 -25.12
C ARG A 95 -0.40 -7.11 -24.86
N GLY A 96 -0.44 -7.69 -23.65
CA GLY A 96 0.50 -8.72 -23.23
C GLY A 96 1.91 -8.17 -22.96
N GLU A 97 2.02 -6.88 -22.67
CA GLU A 97 3.26 -6.17 -22.34
C GLU A 97 2.99 -5.13 -21.26
N LEU A 98 4.00 -4.92 -20.40
CA LEU A 98 4.00 -3.95 -19.32
C LEU A 98 5.09 -2.91 -19.58
N LEU A 99 4.78 -1.65 -19.29
CA LEU A 99 5.75 -0.56 -19.28
C LEU A 99 6.33 -0.43 -17.86
N LEU A 100 7.44 -1.12 -17.61
CA LEU A 100 8.15 -1.18 -16.33
C LEU A 100 8.64 0.22 -15.97
N LEU A 101 8.28 0.69 -14.78
CA LEU A 101 8.46 2.08 -14.32
C LEU A 101 7.95 3.16 -15.30
N GLY A 102 7.02 2.80 -16.20
CA GLY A 102 6.56 3.74 -17.22
C GLY A 102 7.58 4.06 -18.31
N THR A 103 8.71 3.33 -18.39
CA THR A 103 9.79 3.59 -19.34
C THR A 103 10.14 2.40 -20.23
N LYS A 104 10.29 1.21 -19.65
CA LYS A 104 10.81 0.02 -20.36
C LYS A 104 9.70 -0.97 -20.69
N ARG A 105 9.45 -1.24 -21.97
CA ARG A 105 8.51 -2.29 -22.38
C ARG A 105 9.10 -3.67 -22.15
N VAL A 106 8.36 -4.53 -21.45
CA VAL A 106 8.67 -5.95 -21.25
C VAL A 106 7.43 -6.80 -21.52
N PRO A 107 7.54 -8.00 -22.11
CA PRO A 107 6.44 -8.94 -22.20
C PRO A 107 5.87 -9.25 -20.82
N PHE A 108 4.54 -9.22 -20.69
CA PHE A 108 3.88 -9.50 -19.42
C PHE A 108 2.50 -10.11 -19.63
N LYS A 109 2.35 -11.37 -19.27
CA LYS A 109 1.09 -12.12 -19.33
C LYS A 109 0.82 -12.74 -17.97
N ASP A 110 -0.29 -12.37 -17.32
CA ASP A 110 -0.62 -12.78 -15.95
C ASP A 110 -0.39 -14.28 -15.67
N ARG A 111 -0.81 -15.18 -16.56
CA ARG A 111 -0.69 -16.63 -16.34
C ARG A 111 0.75 -17.15 -16.31
N ILE A 112 1.69 -16.37 -16.84
CA ILE A 112 3.11 -16.74 -16.97
C ILE A 112 3.93 -15.92 -15.98
N ASN A 113 3.72 -14.60 -15.97
CA ASN A 113 4.53 -13.64 -15.24
C ASN A 113 4.01 -13.37 -13.82
N LEU A 114 2.78 -13.76 -13.48
CA LEU A 114 2.18 -13.48 -12.17
C LEU A 114 1.53 -14.73 -11.58
N LEU A 115 2.34 -15.53 -10.88
CA LEU A 115 1.92 -16.82 -10.35
C LEU A 115 1.34 -16.67 -8.94
N LEU A 116 0.20 -17.31 -8.70
CA LEU A 116 -0.49 -17.32 -7.42
C LEU A 116 -0.39 -18.71 -6.79
N HIS A 117 0.51 -18.88 -5.83
CA HIS A 117 0.71 -20.14 -5.13
C HIS A 117 -0.22 -20.26 -3.91
N LYS A 118 -1.34 -20.95 -4.11
CA LYS A 118 -2.37 -21.14 -3.06
C LYS A 118 -1.96 -22.04 -1.90
N ARG A 119 -0.99 -22.94 -2.11
CA ARG A 119 -0.59 -24.00 -1.15
C ARG A 119 0.88 -23.95 -0.76
N ARG A 120 1.65 -23.02 -1.32
CA ARG A 120 3.06 -22.81 -0.95
C ARG A 120 3.14 -21.55 -0.11
N ALA A 121 3.92 -21.60 0.95
CA ALA A 121 4.22 -20.46 1.80
C ALA A 121 5.73 -20.20 1.78
N LEU A 122 6.10 -18.96 2.08
CA LEU A 122 7.49 -18.61 2.37
C LEU A 122 7.71 -18.67 3.89
N PRO A 123 8.96 -18.88 4.36
CA PRO A 123 9.22 -19.24 5.76
C PRO A 123 8.88 -18.16 6.79
N TYR A 124 9.03 -16.88 6.43
CA TYR A 124 8.97 -15.78 7.41
C TYR A 124 7.56 -15.29 7.71
N HIS A 125 6.73 -15.06 6.68
CA HIS A 125 5.40 -14.49 6.86
C HIS A 125 4.42 -15.02 5.79
N PRO A 126 3.13 -15.26 6.11
CA PRO A 126 2.16 -15.85 5.19
C PRO A 126 1.85 -14.97 3.95
N ASN A 127 2.08 -13.66 4.04
CA ASN A 127 1.96 -12.74 2.90
C ASN A 127 3.31 -12.56 2.20
N GLY A 128 3.85 -13.65 1.66
CA GLY A 128 5.14 -13.66 0.95
C GLY A 128 4.99 -13.37 -0.55
N MET A 129 5.99 -12.68 -1.10
CA MET A 129 6.06 -12.31 -2.52
C MET A 129 7.51 -12.46 -3.00
N ARG A 130 7.71 -12.98 -4.20
CA ARG A 130 9.04 -13.06 -4.83
C ARG A 130 9.00 -12.47 -6.22
N PHE A 131 10.01 -11.67 -6.53
CA PHE A 131 10.13 -10.94 -7.78
C PHE A 131 11.45 -11.30 -8.45
N PHE A 132 11.37 -11.52 -9.75
CA PHE A 132 12.51 -11.88 -10.59
C PHE A 132 12.57 -10.95 -11.79
N ALA A 133 13.80 -10.57 -12.17
CA ALA A 133 14.09 -9.94 -13.45
C ALA A 133 15.08 -10.84 -14.21
N PHE A 134 14.82 -11.04 -15.49
CA PHE A 134 15.67 -11.85 -16.37
C PHE A 134 16.17 -11.01 -17.54
N ASP A 135 17.36 -11.35 -18.03
CA ASP A 135 17.90 -10.77 -19.26
C ASP A 135 17.39 -11.49 -20.52
N ARG A 136 17.94 -11.14 -21.68
CA ARG A 136 17.56 -11.75 -22.97
C ARG A 136 18.00 -13.20 -23.14
N ALA A 137 19.03 -13.64 -22.41
CA ALA A 137 19.47 -15.04 -22.40
C ALA A 137 18.58 -15.90 -21.48
N GLY A 138 17.79 -15.26 -20.61
CA GLY A 138 16.97 -15.91 -19.59
C GLY A 138 17.70 -16.06 -18.25
N ASP A 139 18.88 -15.45 -18.11
CA ASP A 139 19.64 -15.45 -16.88
C ASP A 139 19.00 -14.49 -15.87
N THR A 140 19.04 -14.87 -14.58
CA THR A 140 18.44 -14.07 -13.51
C THR A 140 19.34 -12.87 -13.19
N LEU A 141 18.83 -11.67 -13.43
CA LEU A 141 19.49 -10.42 -13.05
C LEU A 141 19.27 -10.11 -11.57
N VAL A 142 18.03 -10.25 -11.11
CA VAL A 142 17.63 -9.94 -9.72
C VAL A 142 16.59 -10.95 -9.25
N ASP A 143 16.70 -11.34 -7.99
CA ASP A 143 15.76 -12.18 -7.27
C ASP A 143 15.57 -11.61 -5.85
N ARG A 144 14.36 -11.15 -5.55
CA ARG A 144 14.05 -10.48 -4.28
C ARG A 144 12.78 -11.03 -3.66
N CYS A 145 12.83 -11.26 -2.36
CA CYS A 145 11.72 -11.73 -1.56
C CYS A 145 11.23 -10.63 -0.62
N PHE A 146 9.91 -10.39 -0.62
CA PHE A 146 9.26 -9.38 0.21
C PHE A 146 8.11 -9.99 1.01
N TYR A 147 7.83 -9.37 2.16
CA TYR A 147 6.76 -9.76 3.05
C TYR A 147 5.87 -8.57 3.40
N SER A 148 4.56 -8.72 3.21
CA SER A 148 3.57 -7.71 3.62
C SER A 148 3.07 -8.00 5.03
N VAL A 149 3.61 -7.31 6.03
CA VAL A 149 3.44 -7.62 7.46
C VAL A 149 2.27 -6.90 8.14
N GLY A 150 1.54 -6.05 7.41
CA GLY A 150 0.36 -5.33 7.92
C GLY A 150 0.53 -3.81 7.87
N GLY A 151 -0.56 -3.04 7.95
CA GLY A 151 -0.53 -1.57 7.91
C GLY A 151 0.08 -0.94 6.63
N GLY A 152 0.19 -1.72 5.55
CA GLY A 152 0.86 -1.32 4.30
C GLY A 152 2.39 -1.38 4.36
N PHE A 153 2.98 -1.91 5.44
CA PHE A 153 4.43 -2.09 5.56
C PHE A 153 4.88 -3.35 4.80
N VAL A 154 6.02 -3.22 4.13
CA VAL A 154 6.69 -4.29 3.38
C VAL A 154 8.11 -4.42 3.88
N VAL A 155 8.54 -5.65 4.14
CA VAL A 155 9.91 -5.96 4.57
C VAL A 155 10.59 -6.81 3.51
N ASP A 156 11.85 -6.51 3.22
CA ASP A 156 12.71 -7.33 2.38
C ASP A 156 13.32 -8.47 3.20
N GLU A 157 13.34 -9.69 2.66
CA GLU A 157 13.97 -10.84 3.32
C GLU A 157 15.43 -10.59 3.71
N GLN A 158 16.19 -9.84 2.90
CA GLN A 158 17.57 -9.51 3.22
C GLN A 158 17.67 -8.61 4.47
N ALA A 159 16.71 -7.70 4.67
CA ALA A 159 16.62 -6.88 5.88
C ALA A 159 16.17 -7.70 7.11
N VAL A 160 15.42 -8.78 6.91
CA VAL A 160 15.01 -9.70 7.99
C VAL A 160 16.16 -10.60 8.46
N ARG A 161 17.06 -11.00 7.55
CA ARG A 161 18.18 -11.90 7.86
C ARG A 161 19.42 -11.19 8.37
N GLY A 162 19.57 -9.90 8.14
CA GLY A 162 20.50 -9.08 8.89
C GLY A 162 19.96 -8.83 10.30
N ASP A 163 20.83 -8.75 11.30
CA ASP A 163 20.51 -8.36 12.69
C ASP A 163 20.04 -6.89 12.82
N ASP A 164 19.37 -6.35 11.80
CA ASP A 164 18.80 -5.02 11.80
C ASP A 164 17.29 -5.10 11.59
N PRO A 165 16.54 -5.59 12.59
CA PRO A 165 15.09 -5.57 12.55
C PRO A 165 14.66 -4.13 12.67
N LEU A 166 14.54 -3.41 11.54
CA LEU A 166 14.12 -2.01 11.48
C LEU A 166 14.76 -1.21 12.63
N THR A 167 15.96 -0.65 12.47
CA THR A 167 16.38 0.48 13.33
C THR A 167 15.30 1.56 13.26
N GLU A 168 14.27 1.44 14.09
CA GLU A 168 13.30 2.48 14.35
C GLU A 168 14.16 3.62 14.88
N GLU A 169 14.22 4.70 14.09
CA GLU A 169 14.89 5.91 14.55
C GLU A 169 14.36 6.22 15.96
N ARG A 170 15.26 6.12 16.94
CA ARG A 170 14.95 6.48 18.31
C ARG A 170 14.85 8.00 18.34
N ILE A 171 13.65 8.49 18.11
CA ILE A 171 13.31 9.89 18.23
C ILE A 171 12.95 10.14 19.68
N ASP A 172 13.68 11.06 20.31
CA ASP A 172 13.38 11.52 21.65
C ASP A 172 12.11 12.38 21.61
N LEU A 173 11.01 11.81 22.11
CA LEU A 173 9.73 12.49 22.19
C LEU A 173 9.69 13.42 23.42
N PRO A 174 9.15 14.64 23.31
CA PRO A 174 8.95 15.54 24.46
C PRO A 174 8.08 14.94 25.57
N TYR A 175 7.04 14.19 25.20
CA TYR A 175 6.05 13.64 26.14
C TYR A 175 5.79 12.15 25.85
N PRO A 176 6.77 11.25 26.07
CA PRO A 176 6.60 9.83 25.80
C PRO A 176 5.63 9.19 26.81
N PHE A 177 4.77 8.28 26.34
CA PHE A 177 3.86 7.52 27.20
C PHE A 177 3.67 6.09 26.65
N ALA A 178 3.49 5.13 27.55
CA ALA A 178 3.23 3.72 27.25
C ALA A 178 1.86 3.23 27.75
N SER A 179 1.14 4.05 28.52
CA SER A 179 -0.17 3.72 29.08
C SER A 179 -1.13 4.91 29.04
N ALA A 180 -2.43 4.64 29.17
CA ALA A 180 -3.44 5.69 29.28
C ALA A 180 -3.23 6.53 30.56
N ASP A 181 -2.81 5.90 31.66
CA ASP A 181 -2.56 6.59 32.93
C ASP A 181 -1.40 7.58 32.82
N GLU A 182 -0.29 7.18 32.19
CA GLU A 182 0.85 8.08 31.91
C GLU A 182 0.43 9.27 31.04
N LEU A 183 -0.35 9.03 29.98
CA LEU A 183 -0.88 10.11 29.13
C LEU A 183 -1.71 11.11 29.93
N LEU A 184 -2.58 10.63 30.83
CA LEU A 184 -3.40 11.49 31.68
C LEU A 184 -2.59 12.25 32.75
N VAL A 185 -1.48 11.68 33.23
CA VAL A 185 -0.52 12.39 34.08
C VAL A 185 0.13 13.52 33.30
N LEU A 186 0.69 13.25 32.11
CA LEU A 186 1.32 14.27 31.26
C LEU A 186 0.36 15.41 30.89
N CYS A 187 -0.89 15.10 30.54
CA CYS A 187 -1.91 16.12 30.25
C CYS A 187 -2.15 17.05 31.44
N ARG A 188 -2.20 16.51 32.67
CA ARG A 188 -2.42 17.31 33.89
C ARG A 188 -1.20 18.14 34.25
N GLU A 189 -0.01 17.54 34.21
CA GLU A 189 1.26 18.20 34.56
C GLU A 189 1.58 19.37 33.62
N HIS A 190 1.40 19.17 32.31
CA HIS A 190 1.73 20.17 31.29
C HIS A 190 0.54 21.07 30.90
N ARG A 191 -0.65 20.84 31.47
CA ARG A 191 -1.91 21.55 31.13
C ARG A 191 -2.24 21.47 29.63
N LEU A 192 -1.96 20.32 29.03
CA LEU A 192 -2.19 20.04 27.61
C LEU A 192 -3.36 19.09 27.44
N SER A 193 -4.16 19.29 26.38
CA SER A 193 -5.09 18.25 25.92
C SER A 193 -4.32 17.05 25.37
N ILE A 194 -4.97 15.89 25.24
CA ILE A 194 -4.39 14.72 24.57
C ILE A 194 -3.89 15.08 23.16
N SER A 195 -4.68 15.83 22.40
CA SER A 195 -4.30 16.27 21.06
C SER A 195 -3.07 17.18 21.04
N ALA A 196 -2.90 18.03 22.06
CA ALA A 196 -1.73 18.88 22.18
C ALA A 196 -0.48 18.07 22.58
N VAL A 197 -0.60 17.10 23.50
CA VAL A 197 0.49 16.16 23.81
C VAL A 197 0.95 15.42 22.55
N VAL A 198 0.00 14.89 21.77
CA VAL A 198 0.31 14.20 20.50
C VAL A 198 0.95 15.15 19.49
N LEU A 199 0.46 16.39 19.35
CA LEU A 199 1.04 17.38 18.44
C LEU A 199 2.49 17.72 18.82
N GLU A 200 2.77 17.93 20.10
CA GLU A 200 4.13 18.20 20.58
C GLU A 200 5.07 17.01 20.34
N ASN A 201 4.58 15.78 20.46
CA ASN A 201 5.35 14.59 20.09
C ASN A 201 5.62 14.51 18.57
N GLU A 202 4.65 14.84 17.72
CA GLU A 202 4.89 14.85 16.27
C GLU A 202 5.87 15.94 15.84
N LYS A 203 5.92 17.07 16.57
CA LYS A 203 6.88 18.16 16.33
C LYS A 203 8.34 17.74 16.49
N ALA A 204 8.61 16.61 17.15
CA ALA A 204 9.94 16.00 17.18
C ALA A 204 10.39 15.47 15.80
N ARG A 205 9.45 15.20 14.88
CA ARG A 205 9.72 14.65 13.53
C ARG A 205 9.60 15.70 12.43
N LEU A 206 8.63 16.58 12.55
CA LEU A 206 8.22 17.49 11.48
C LEU A 206 7.81 18.85 12.05
N PRO A 207 8.02 19.96 11.32
CA PRO A 207 7.45 21.25 11.68
C PRO A 207 5.91 21.17 11.80
N GLU A 208 5.35 21.91 12.77
CA GLU A 208 3.90 21.94 13.00
C GLU A 208 3.09 22.30 11.75
N ALA A 209 3.58 23.24 10.94
CA ALA A 209 2.93 23.61 9.68
C ALA A 209 2.76 22.41 8.74
N ASP A 210 3.80 21.59 8.60
CA ASP A 210 3.77 20.39 7.75
C ASP A 210 2.87 19.31 8.32
N ILE A 211 2.85 19.13 9.64
CA ILE A 211 1.93 18.23 10.33
C ILE A 211 0.48 18.61 10.01
N ARG A 212 0.14 19.90 10.14
CA ARG A 212 -1.22 20.41 9.85
C ARG A 212 -1.60 20.20 8.40
N ILE A 213 -0.71 20.48 7.45
CA ILE A 213 -0.93 20.25 6.02
C ILE A 213 -1.23 18.78 5.76
N ARG A 214 -0.44 17.86 6.34
CA ARG A 214 -0.63 16.41 6.16
C ARG A 214 -1.95 15.91 6.76
N ILE A 215 -2.32 16.37 7.95
CA ILE A 215 -3.62 16.01 8.58
C ILE A 215 -4.79 16.50 7.71
N LEU A 216 -4.73 17.75 7.23
CA LEU A 216 -5.78 18.31 6.37
C LEU A 216 -5.87 17.57 5.03
N ASN A 217 -4.74 17.09 4.49
CA ASN A 217 -4.74 16.25 3.30
C ASN A 217 -5.45 14.90 3.54
N ILE A 218 -5.18 14.23 4.67
CA ILE A 218 -5.88 12.99 5.05
C ILE A 218 -7.39 13.25 5.15
N TRP A 219 -7.78 14.32 5.84
CA TRP A 219 -9.19 14.72 5.96
C TRP A 219 -9.85 14.96 4.60
N ARG A 220 -9.17 15.70 3.71
CA ARG A 220 -9.65 15.93 2.34
C ARG A 220 -9.89 14.60 1.61
N VAL A 221 -8.94 13.67 1.65
CA VAL A 221 -9.06 12.36 1.00
C VAL A 221 -10.21 11.53 1.59
N MET A 222 -10.39 11.55 2.91
CA MET A 222 -11.53 10.89 3.56
C MET A 222 -12.87 11.46 3.06
N ARG A 223 -12.99 12.78 2.98
CA ARG A 223 -14.18 13.45 2.44
C ARG A 223 -14.45 13.08 0.98
N GLU A 224 -13.43 13.16 0.13
CA GLU A 224 -13.53 12.79 -1.28
C GLU A 224 -13.94 11.32 -1.45
N CYS A 225 -13.43 10.42 -0.60
CA CYS A 225 -13.81 9.00 -0.58
C CYS A 225 -15.29 8.81 -0.24
N VAL A 226 -15.81 9.53 0.78
CA VAL A 226 -17.23 9.51 1.13
C VAL A 226 -18.09 10.05 -0.01
N GLU A 227 -17.71 11.21 -0.58
CA GLU A 227 -18.44 11.82 -1.69
C GLU A 227 -18.49 10.89 -2.92
N ARG A 228 -17.38 10.23 -3.24
CA ARG A 228 -17.31 9.21 -4.28
C ARG A 228 -18.23 8.04 -3.98
N GLY A 229 -18.19 7.50 -2.76
CA GLY A 229 -19.08 6.41 -2.32
C GLY A 229 -20.58 6.74 -2.45
N CYS A 230 -20.95 8.00 -2.21
CA CYS A 230 -22.31 8.50 -2.39
C CYS A 230 -22.74 8.70 -3.85
N ARG A 231 -21.79 8.71 -4.81
CA ARG A 231 -22.07 8.90 -6.25
C ARG A 231 -21.89 7.62 -7.07
N THR A 232 -21.03 6.69 -6.63
CA THR A 232 -20.70 5.47 -7.37
C THR A 232 -21.78 4.40 -7.19
N GLU A 233 -22.53 4.16 -8.25
CA GLU A 233 -23.54 3.11 -8.33
C GLU A 233 -22.98 1.78 -8.82
N GLY A 234 -23.84 0.77 -8.91
CA GLY A 234 -23.53 -0.55 -9.45
C GLY A 234 -23.28 -1.60 -8.37
N VAL A 235 -22.68 -2.71 -8.78
CA VAL A 235 -22.46 -3.91 -7.97
C VAL A 235 -20.98 -3.98 -7.57
N LEU A 236 -20.70 -4.38 -6.33
CA LEU A 236 -19.34 -4.61 -5.86
C LEU A 236 -18.68 -5.76 -6.64
N PRO A 237 -17.38 -5.62 -6.97
CA PRO A 237 -16.62 -6.73 -7.56
C PRO A 237 -16.49 -7.90 -6.56
N GLY A 238 -16.10 -9.08 -7.05
CA GLY A 238 -15.87 -10.26 -6.20
C GLY A 238 -16.97 -11.34 -6.25
N GLY A 239 -17.92 -11.24 -7.19
CA GLY A 239 -18.85 -12.34 -7.53
C GLY A 239 -20.04 -12.54 -6.58
N LEU A 240 -20.06 -11.85 -5.43
CA LEU A 240 -21.16 -11.92 -4.44
C LEU A 240 -22.41 -11.12 -4.83
N LYS A 241 -22.38 -10.42 -5.98
CA LYS A 241 -23.50 -9.61 -6.51
C LYS A 241 -24.08 -8.61 -5.50
N VAL A 242 -23.23 -8.03 -4.66
CA VAL A 242 -23.65 -7.06 -3.61
C VAL A 242 -23.81 -5.67 -4.23
N GLU A 243 -25.02 -5.13 -4.19
CA GLU A 243 -25.29 -3.77 -4.67
C GLU A 243 -24.72 -2.69 -3.75
N ARG A 244 -24.23 -1.59 -4.35
CA ARG A 244 -23.80 -0.40 -3.61
C ARG A 244 -25.03 0.35 -3.11
N ARG A 245 -25.17 0.45 -1.78
CA ARG A 245 -26.34 1.07 -1.13
C ARG A 245 -26.22 2.57 -0.88
N ALA A 246 -24.99 3.07 -0.73
CA ALA A 246 -24.73 4.46 -0.34
C ALA A 246 -25.36 5.51 -1.28
N PRO A 247 -25.35 5.36 -2.62
CA PRO A 247 -25.94 6.37 -3.50
C PRO A 247 -27.45 6.54 -3.32
N ALA A 248 -28.19 5.43 -3.22
CA ALA A 248 -29.63 5.46 -3.01
C ALA A 248 -29.99 6.08 -1.64
N LEU A 249 -29.27 5.68 -0.59
CA LEU A 249 -29.45 6.24 0.75
C LEU A 249 -29.17 7.76 0.79
N TYR A 250 -28.07 8.20 0.16
CA TYR A 250 -27.72 9.61 0.09
C TYR A 250 -28.78 10.46 -0.61
N ARG A 251 -29.35 9.97 -1.73
CA ARG A 251 -30.46 10.64 -2.41
C ARG A 251 -31.70 10.75 -1.52
N SER A 252 -32.07 9.67 -0.83
CA SER A 252 -33.23 9.65 0.06
C SER A 252 -33.10 10.68 1.20
N LEU A 253 -31.97 10.71 1.89
CA LEU A 253 -31.74 11.63 3.02
C LEU A 253 -31.69 13.10 2.58
N ARG A 254 -31.16 13.40 1.39
CA ARG A 254 -31.16 14.76 0.83
C ARG A 254 -32.53 15.25 0.41
N ASN A 255 -33.36 14.35 -0.12
CA ASN A 255 -34.71 14.71 -0.58
C ASN A 255 -35.69 14.85 0.59
N ASN A 256 -35.48 14.10 1.68
CA ASN A 256 -36.32 14.17 2.89
C ASN A 256 -36.13 15.45 3.72
N HIS A 257 -35.13 16.30 3.43
CA HIS A 257 -34.96 17.61 4.07
C HIS A 257 -35.75 18.74 3.39
N LYS A 258 -36.61 18.43 2.40
CA LYS A 258 -37.43 19.41 1.67
C LYS A 258 -38.93 19.40 2.04
N ASN A 259 -39.33 18.70 3.09
CA ASN A 259 -40.70 18.74 3.63
C ASN A 259 -40.70 19.23 5.08
#